data_AF-A0A2Z7D9N8-F1
#
_entry.id   AF-A0A2Z7D9N8-F1
#
_cell.length_a   1.000
_cell.length_b   1.000
_cell.length_c   1.000
_cell.angle_alpha   90.00
_cell.angle_beta   90.00
_cell.angle_gamma   90.00
#
_symmetry.space_group_name_H-M   'P 1'
#
loop_
_entity.id
_entity.type
_entity.pdbx_description
1 polymer ?
#
loop_
_entity_poly.entity_id
_entity_poly.type
_entity_poly.pdbx_seq_one_letter_code
_entity_poly.pdbx_strand_id
1 'polypeptide(L)'
;MLRDESCPTFFIDLLSEFFSEAGKVVKQMRKTLETPPADFDKMNELCFKLKGSAASIGACRISAVCSDLHHAIEDKSEDECWQVLAFIRRERKNLQSRLRAIVKVSCDTEHLIHRASVGYYMRVEKKLISKGG
;
A
#
# COMPACT_ATOMS: atom_id res chain seq x y z
N MET A 1 -6.54 24.47 -5.60
CA MET A 1 -6.07 23.34 -6.45
C MET A 1 -7.23 22.36 -6.56
N LEU A 2 -7.88 22.28 -7.71
CA LEU A 2 -8.91 21.27 -7.98
C LEU A 2 -8.20 19.92 -8.07
N ARG A 3 -8.23 19.15 -6.99
CA ARG A 3 -7.83 17.74 -7.05
C ARG A 3 -8.82 17.07 -8.01
N ASP A 4 -8.28 16.28 -8.92
CA ASP A 4 -9.06 15.49 -9.85
C ASP A 4 -9.98 14.55 -9.05
N GLU A 5 -11.28 14.86 -9.02
CA GLU A 5 -12.27 14.12 -8.22
C GLU A 5 -12.51 12.68 -8.74
N SER A 6 -11.89 12.33 -9.87
CA SER A 6 -12.03 11.08 -10.60
C SER A 6 -10.98 10.01 -10.27
N CYS A 7 -10.30 10.15 -9.12
CA CYS A 7 -9.28 9.20 -8.69
C CYS A 7 -9.40 9.09 -7.16
N PRO A 8 -9.25 7.90 -6.55
CA PRO A 8 -9.45 7.71 -5.10
C PRO A 8 -8.27 8.29 -4.31
N THR A 9 -8.14 9.62 -4.31
CA THR A 9 -7.00 10.38 -3.77
C THR A 9 -6.74 10.08 -2.31
N PHE A 10 -7.79 9.95 -1.49
CA PHE A 10 -7.65 9.52 -0.09
C PHE A 10 -6.97 8.16 0.04
N PHE A 11 -7.37 7.18 -0.78
CA PHE A 11 -6.78 5.85 -0.75
C PHE A 11 -5.33 5.89 -1.23
N ILE A 12 -5.00 6.69 -2.24
CA ILE A 12 -3.63 6.89 -2.72
C ILE A 12 -2.74 7.47 -1.61
N ASP A 13 -3.22 8.52 -0.95
CA ASP A 13 -2.52 9.19 0.16
C ASP A 13 -2.30 8.19 1.32
N LEU A 14 -3.33 7.42 1.68
CA LEU A 14 -3.26 6.38 2.70
C LEU A 14 -2.23 5.28 2.35
N LEU A 15 -2.23 4.80 1.11
CA LEU A 15 -1.27 3.79 0.66
C LEU A 15 0.16 4.33 0.66
N SER A 16 0.35 5.58 0.21
CA SER A 16 1.65 6.24 0.21
C SER A 16 2.24 6.30 1.62
N GLU A 17 1.42 6.73 2.59
CA GLU A 17 1.80 6.81 4.00
C GLU A 17 2.15 5.42 4.56
N PHE A 18 1.27 4.43 4.35
CA PHE A 18 1.52 3.07 4.79
C PHE A 18 2.85 2.51 4.25
N PHE A 19 3.09 2.60 2.93
CA PHE A 19 4.29 2.02 2.33
C PHE A 19 5.56 2.76 2.72
N SER A 20 5.47 4.06 2.99
CA SER A 20 6.56 4.89 3.54
C SER A 20 6.93 4.41 4.95
N GLU A 21 5.95 4.39 5.87
CA GLU A 21 6.17 3.97 7.26
C GLU A 21 6.60 2.51 7.38
N ALA A 22 5.93 1.59 6.68
CA ALA A 22 6.32 0.18 6.64
C ALA A 22 7.74 0.01 6.10
N GLY A 23 8.15 0.82 5.11
CA GLY A 23 9.52 0.83 4.59
C GLY A 23 10.55 1.25 5.64
N LYS A 24 10.23 2.26 6.46
CA LYS A 24 11.09 2.71 7.58
C LYS A 24 11.21 1.64 8.65
N VAL A 25 10.10 1.03 9.06
CA VAL A 25 10.07 -0.04 10.07
C VAL A 25 10.91 -1.25 9.62
N VAL A 26 10.71 -1.72 8.39
CA VAL A 26 11.47 -2.84 7.82
C VAL A 26 12.97 -2.52 7.71
N LYS A 27 13.33 -1.25 7.44
CA LYS A 27 14.73 -0.81 7.43
C LYS A 27 15.33 -0.81 8.84
N GLN A 28 14.55 -0.41 9.85
CA GLN A 28 14.97 -0.46 11.25
C GLN A 28 15.16 -1.90 11.73
N MET A 29 14.22 -2.80 11.45
CA MET A 29 14.35 -4.24 11.76
C MET A 29 15.66 -4.81 11.20
N ARG A 30 15.95 -4.52 9.93
CA ARG A 30 17.18 -4.98 9.30
C ARG A 30 18.43 -4.46 10.03
N LYS A 31 18.45 -3.17 10.39
CA LYS A 31 19.58 -2.57 11.12
C LYS A 31 19.79 -3.21 12.49
N THR A 32 18.69 -3.53 13.18
CA THR A 32 18.73 -4.23 14.46
C THR A 32 19.37 -5.61 14.31
N LEU A 33 19.00 -6.37 13.28
CA LEU A 33 19.61 -7.67 12.99
C LEU A 33 21.06 -7.58 12.44
N GLU A 34 21.43 -6.46 11.80
CA GLU A 34 22.81 -6.22 11.33
C GLU A 34 23.79 -5.91 12.48
N THR A 35 23.31 -5.72 13.72
CA THR A 35 24.13 -5.36 14.89
C THR A 35 24.02 -6.41 15.99
N PRO A 36 24.81 -7.50 15.93
CA PRO A 36 24.76 -8.55 16.94
C PRO A 36 25.34 -8.13 18.31
N PRO A 37 24.83 -8.66 19.43
CA PRO A 37 23.63 -9.51 19.50
C PRO A 37 22.38 -8.69 19.18
N ALA A 38 21.44 -9.27 18.44
CA ALA A 38 20.23 -8.55 18.05
C ALA A 38 19.40 -8.10 19.26
N ASP A 39 18.92 -6.86 19.23
CA ASP A 39 17.99 -6.33 20.23
C ASP A 39 16.57 -6.85 19.93
N PHE A 40 16.22 -7.97 20.56
CA PHE A 40 14.93 -8.65 20.37
C PHE A 40 13.74 -7.85 20.92
N ASP A 41 13.93 -7.07 21.98
CA ASP A 41 12.88 -6.18 22.50
C ASP A 41 12.54 -5.12 21.46
N LYS A 42 13.57 -4.53 20.84
CA LYS A 42 13.36 -3.57 19.75
C LYS A 42 12.73 -4.21 18.53
N MET A 43 13.13 -5.43 18.18
CA MET A 43 12.49 -6.18 17.10
C MET A 43 11.00 -6.41 17.37
N ASN A 44 10.63 -6.69 18.61
CA ASN A 44 9.23 -6.93 19.00
C ASN A 44 8.37 -5.67 18.86
N GLU A 45 8.87 -4.52 19.33
CA GLU A 45 8.20 -3.23 19.14
C GLU A 45 7.96 -2.91 17.65
N LEU A 46 8.99 -3.12 16.83
CA LEU A 46 8.91 -2.91 15.38
C LEU A 46 7.91 -3.89 14.74
N CYS A 47 7.89 -5.15 15.20
CA CYS A 47 6.96 -6.17 14.75
C CYS A 47 5.51 -5.76 15.01
N PHE A 48 5.18 -5.34 16.24
CA PHE A 48 3.84 -4.87 16.57
C PHE A 48 3.44 -3.62 15.79
N LYS A 49 4.34 -2.66 15.62
CA LYS A 49 4.09 -1.47 14.79
C LYS A 49 3.74 -1.85 13.35
N LEU A 50 4.51 -2.76 12.74
CA LEU A 50 4.22 -3.22 11.38
C LEU A 50 2.92 -4.02 11.30
N LYS A 51 2.68 -4.93 12.25
CA LYS A 51 1.45 -5.75 12.31
C LYS A 51 0.20 -4.89 12.42
N GLY A 52 0.19 -3.92 13.34
CA GLY A 52 -0.95 -3.02 13.56
C GLY A 52 -1.25 -2.15 12.34
N SER A 53 -0.21 -1.54 11.74
CA SER A 53 -0.36 -0.75 10.51
C SER A 53 -0.77 -1.59 9.30
N ALA A 54 -0.30 -2.83 9.19
CA ALA A 54 -0.73 -3.74 8.14
C ALA A 54 -2.20 -4.12 8.30
N ALA A 55 -2.65 -4.39 9.54
CA ALA A 55 -4.02 -4.73 9.83
C ALA A 55 -4.99 -3.58 9.48
N SER A 56 -4.63 -2.32 9.76
CA SER A 56 -5.51 -1.16 9.54
C SER A 56 -5.84 -0.90 8.05
N ILE A 57 -4.99 -1.33 7.12
CA ILE A 57 -5.21 -1.20 5.67
C ILE A 57 -5.60 -2.52 4.98
N GLY A 58 -5.83 -3.59 5.75
CA GLY A 58 -6.16 -4.91 5.20
C GLY A 58 -4.99 -5.62 4.50
N ALA A 59 -3.74 -5.32 4.86
CA ALA A 59 -2.55 -6.01 4.37
C ALA A 59 -2.36 -7.38 5.06
N CYS A 60 -3.33 -8.28 4.92
CA CYS A 60 -3.47 -9.51 5.71
C CYS A 60 -2.23 -10.41 5.67
N ARG A 61 -1.57 -10.56 4.51
CA ARG A 61 -0.36 -11.40 4.38
C ARG A 61 0.82 -10.84 5.17
N ILE A 62 0.99 -9.51 5.19
CA ILE A 62 2.05 -8.88 6.00
C ILE A 62 1.73 -9.05 7.49
N SER A 63 0.48 -8.83 7.88
CA SER A 63 0.03 -9.02 9.27
C SER A 63 0.23 -10.46 9.76
N ALA A 64 -0.06 -11.46 8.91
CA ALA A 64 0.15 -12.87 9.22
C ALA A 64 1.64 -13.21 9.40
N VAL A 65 2.50 -12.78 8.46
CA VAL A 65 3.96 -13.03 8.55
C VAL A 65 4.59 -12.31 9.75
N CYS A 66 4.02 -11.20 10.22
CA CYS A 66 4.45 -10.60 11.49
C CYS A 66 4.21 -11.52 12.71
N SER A 67 3.22 -12.42 12.68
CA SER A 67 3.09 -13.42 13.75
C SER A 67 4.25 -14.42 13.70
N ASP A 68 4.68 -14.85 12.51
CA ASP A 68 5.86 -15.71 12.36
C ASP A 68 7.13 -15.00 12.87
N LEU A 69 7.24 -13.69 12.61
CA LEU A 69 8.37 -12.89 13.12
C LEU A 69 8.35 -12.81 14.64
N HIS A 70 7.18 -12.65 15.24
CA HIS A 70 7.04 -12.63 16.69
C HIS A 70 7.49 -13.96 17.32
N HIS A 71 7.15 -15.11 16.72
CA HIS A 71 7.66 -16.41 17.18
C HIS A 71 9.19 -16.49 17.11
N ALA A 72 9.79 -16.10 15.99
CA ALA A 72 11.25 -16.06 15.85
C ALA A 72 11.94 -15.12 16.86
N ILE A 73 11.27 -14.04 17.25
CA ILE A 73 11.74 -13.10 18.29
C ILE A 73 11.69 -13.74 19.68
N GLU A 74 10.59 -14.40 20.03
CA GLU A 74 10.44 -15.09 21.33
C GLU A 74 11.47 -16.23 21.48
N ASP A 75 11.74 -16.96 20.39
CA ASP A 75 12.77 -18.01 20.34
C ASP A 75 14.21 -17.44 20.26
N LYS A 76 14.35 -16.11 20.17
CA LYS A 76 15.62 -15.39 20.01
C LYS A 76 16.48 -15.91 18.85
N SER A 77 15.83 -16.33 17.77
CA SER A 77 16.48 -16.90 16.59
C SER A 77 16.78 -15.80 15.57
N GLU A 78 18.04 -15.36 15.51
CA GLU A 78 18.48 -14.34 14.53
C GLU A 78 18.31 -14.85 13.07
N ASP A 79 18.63 -16.12 12.82
CA ASP A 79 18.52 -16.73 11.50
C ASP A 79 17.06 -16.78 11.01
N GLU A 80 16.13 -17.14 11.87
CA GLU A 80 14.71 -17.14 11.53
C GLU A 80 14.18 -15.70 11.37
N CYS A 81 14.59 -14.78 12.24
CA CYS A 81 14.26 -13.36 12.08
C CYS A 81 14.70 -12.81 10.72
N TRP A 82 15.90 -13.18 10.25
CA TRP A 82 16.39 -12.82 8.92
C TRP A 82 15.53 -13.40 7.79
N GLN A 83 15.16 -14.69 7.89
CA GLN A 83 14.30 -15.35 6.91
C GLN A 83 12.91 -14.69 6.85
N VAL A 84 12.27 -14.49 8.00
CA VAL A 84 10.94 -13.86 8.08
C VAL A 84 10.99 -12.41 7.59
N LEU A 85 12.03 -11.65 7.93
CA LEU A 85 12.20 -10.28 7.41
C LEU A 85 12.31 -10.24 5.88
N ALA A 86 12.96 -11.23 5.27
CA ALA A 86 13.00 -11.35 3.82
C ALA A 86 11.60 -11.61 3.21
N PHE A 87 10.78 -12.45 3.87
CA PHE A 87 9.39 -12.67 3.48
C PHE A 87 8.54 -11.39 3.58
N ILE A 88 8.65 -10.65 4.69
CA ILE A 88 7.96 -9.36 4.89
C ILE A 88 8.32 -8.37 3.76
N ARG A 89 9.61 -8.26 3.42
CA ARG A 89 10.10 -7.37 2.34
C ARG A 89 9.49 -7.73 1.00
N ARG A 90 9.38 -9.02 0.68
CA ARG A 90 8.77 -9.52 -0.55
C ARG A 90 7.28 -9.21 -0.59
N GLU A 91 6.56 -9.50 0.48
CA GLU A 91 5.11 -9.27 0.56
C GLU A 91 4.75 -7.79 0.49
N ARG A 92 5.56 -6.92 1.12
CA ARG A 92 5.40 -5.47 0.99
C ARG A 92 5.52 -5.00 -0.46
N LYS A 93 6.54 -5.46 -1.19
CA LYS A 93 6.74 -5.12 -2.61
C LYS A 93 5.59 -5.65 -3.48
N ASN A 94 5.17 -6.89 -3.25
CA ASN A 94 4.07 -7.51 -3.98
C ASN A 94 2.75 -6.74 -3.78
N LEU A 95 2.42 -6.41 -2.54
CA LEU A 95 1.23 -5.64 -2.21
C LEU A 95 1.28 -4.24 -2.84
N GLN A 96 2.43 -3.56 -2.75
CA GLN A 96 2.61 -2.23 -3.33
C GLN A 96 2.40 -2.24 -4.85
N SER A 97 2.94 -3.23 -5.55
CA SER A 97 2.76 -3.37 -6.99
C SER A 97 1.29 -3.62 -7.36
N ARG A 98 0.61 -4.53 -6.65
CA ARG A 98 -0.80 -4.86 -6.89
C ARG A 98 -1.73 -3.67 -6.65
N LEU A 99 -1.55 -2.97 -5.53
CA LEU A 99 -2.39 -1.82 -5.21
C LEU A 99 -2.16 -0.65 -6.18
N ARG A 100 -0.91 -0.43 -6.63
CA ARG A 100 -0.63 0.55 -7.70
C ARG A 100 -1.35 0.21 -9.00
N ALA A 101 -1.40 -1.07 -9.38
CA ALA A 101 -2.12 -1.50 -10.57
C ALA A 101 -3.63 -1.26 -10.43
N ILE A 102 -4.21 -1.56 -9.27
CA ILE A 102 -5.63 -1.31 -8.98
C ILE A 102 -5.95 0.18 -9.07
N VAL A 103 -5.16 1.02 -8.38
CA VAL A 103 -5.33 2.49 -8.41
C VAL A 103 -5.28 3.00 -9.84
N LYS A 104 -4.32 2.53 -10.65
CA LYS A 104 -4.20 2.92 -12.05
C LYS A 104 -5.48 2.60 -12.84
N VAL A 105 -5.98 1.37 -12.71
CA VAL A 105 -7.21 0.94 -13.39
C VAL A 105 -8.42 1.76 -12.94
N SER A 106 -8.53 2.07 -11.65
CA SER A 106 -9.62 2.90 -11.11
C SER A 106 -9.62 4.30 -11.74
N CYS A 107 -8.48 4.99 -11.75
CA CYS A 107 -8.41 6.36 -12.30
C CYS A 107 -8.59 6.35 -13.84
N ASP A 108 -8.02 5.38 -14.55
CA ASP A 108 -8.21 5.23 -16.00
C ASP A 108 -9.70 5.00 -16.35
N THR A 109 -10.42 4.20 -15.56
CA THR A 109 -11.85 3.91 -15.78
C THR A 109 -12.72 5.13 -15.55
N GLU A 110 -12.48 5.86 -14.46
CA GLU A 110 -13.23 7.08 -14.14
C GLU A 110 -12.98 8.18 -15.18
N HIS A 111 -11.75 8.34 -15.67
CA HIS A 111 -11.41 9.24 -16.77
C HIS A 111 -12.14 8.88 -18.06
N LEU A 112 -12.23 7.59 -18.41
CA LEU A 112 -12.95 7.13 -19.59
C LEU A 112 -14.45 7.41 -19.48
N ILE A 113 -15.06 7.16 -18.32
CA ILE A 113 -16.47 7.44 -18.07
C ILE A 113 -16.74 8.95 -18.19
N HIS A 114 -15.94 9.78 -17.54
CA HIS A 114 -16.10 11.23 -17.59
C HIS A 114 -15.99 11.76 -19.03
N ARG A 115 -14.97 11.32 -19.78
CA ARG A 115 -14.79 11.70 -21.19
C ARG A 115 -15.94 11.24 -22.08
N ALA A 116 -16.47 10.04 -21.86
CA ALA A 116 -17.62 9.52 -22.60
C ALA A 116 -18.88 10.36 -22.35
N SER A 117 -19.16 10.69 -21.09
CA SER A 117 -20.30 11.52 -20.67
C SER A 117 -20.25 12.93 -21.28
N VAL A 118 -19.11 13.61 -21.18
CA VAL A 118 -18.92 14.94 -21.78
C VAL A 118 -19.04 14.89 -23.30
N GLY A 119 -18.42 13.88 -23.93
CA GLY A 119 -18.48 13.69 -25.38
C GLY A 119 -19.88 13.33 -25.90
N TYR A 120 -20.72 12.73 -25.06
CA TYR A 120 -22.14 12.53 -25.35
C TYR A 120 -22.92 13.85 -25.27
N TYR A 121 -22.78 14.59 -24.16
CA TYR A 121 -23.48 15.87 -23.95
C TYR A 121 -23.19 16.88 -25.07
N MET A 122 -21.92 17.05 -25.42
CA MET A 122 -21.47 17.92 -26.51
C MET A 122 -22.05 17.53 -27.87
N ARG A 123 -22.27 16.22 -28.12
CA ARG A 123 -22.90 15.74 -29.37
C ARG A 123 -24.40 16.00 -29.40
N VAL A 124 -25.08 15.88 -28.26
CA VAL A 124 -26.51 16.19 -28.14
C VAL A 124 -26.74 17.68 -28.34
N GLU A 125 -25.96 18.53 -27.67
CA GLU A 125 -26.07 19.99 -27.76
C GLU A 125 -25.83 20.50 -29.18
N LYS A 126 -24.80 20.01 -29.88
CA LYS A 126 -24.57 20.32 -31.30
C LYS A 126 -25.76 19.96 -32.19
N LYS A 127 -26.42 18.81 -31.95
CA LYS A 127 -27.62 18.40 -32.71
C LYS A 127 -28.80 19.32 -32.45
N LEU A 128 -29.00 19.77 -31.21
CA LEU A 128 -30.08 20.70 -30.85
C LEU A 128 -29.88 22.07 -31.52
N ILE A 129 -28.66 22.61 -31.48
CA ILE A 129 -28.33 23.88 -32.13
C ILE A 129 -28.52 23.79 -33.65
N SER A 130 -28.14 22.66 -34.28
CA SER A 130 -28.28 22.48 -35.74
C SER A 130 -29.71 22.34 -36.26
N LYS A 131 -30.69 22.06 -35.38
CA LYS A 131 -32.10 21.87 -35.76
C LYS A 131 -32.99 23.10 -35.51
N GLY A 132 -32.45 24.13 -34.85
CA GLY A 132 -33.19 25.35 -34.49
C GLY A 132 -32.88 26.57 -35.35
N GLY A 133 -32.20 26.40 -36.49
CA GLY A 133 -31.84 27.46 -37.44
C GLY A 133 -32.43 27.24 -38.82
#